data_AF-A0A8H6D498-F1
#
_entry.id   AF-A0A8H6D498-F1
#
_cell.length_a   1.000
_cell.length_b   1.000
_cell.length_c   1.000
_cell.angle_alpha   90.00
_cell.angle_beta   90.00
_cell.angle_gamma   90.00
#
_symmetry.space_group_name_H-M   'P 1'
#
loop_
_entity.id
_entity.type
_entity.pdbx_description
1 polymer ?
#
loop_
_entity_poly.entity_id
_entity_poly.type
_entity_poly.pdbx_seq_one_letter_code
_entity_poly.pdbx_strand_id
1 'polypeptide(L)'
;MPLPDTDEMIQARWGPRERLFHKWSLDNSKAILDTLAWEAKWNAFDLLLQRRWPSKQDRKDYYAWSRKWNGRHIRRMSYRMTPREFLDKVLLTNFPEAGGSMIHDLWWSMDTYNLYSIPIGHAKFGGVESYYAFEPAHRLLKPDCNESGPSILVKDILAINVKFNKARTLSVSTGSPETSGFPLSAPKITSNLAKPEKPTFRPRALTGPEQRPDPVELARSEIDPNHFVFAQLGLLYVYGEDYDHAKGCGIDVLMEGVWWRNELLVVVRLDNKGNPGAVYVLYHPNSFVEVEDYEDGEELASEAEDHVPGRLHPRCNEGFTLAKIANSLHDLGRFDKEFRFLPITKATNVIHRAQLFEHNEQELTIGPALALPVEANK
;
A
#
# COMPACT_ATOMS: atom_id res chain seq x y z
N MET A 1 19.00 -15.21 3.41
CA MET A 1 19.41 -15.36 1.98
C MET A 1 19.61 -13.96 1.43
N PRO A 2 20.62 -13.66 0.61
CA PRO A 2 20.74 -12.33 0.00
C PRO A 2 19.58 -12.07 -0.97
N LEU A 3 19.23 -10.80 -1.20
CA LEU A 3 18.23 -10.39 -2.17
C LEU A 3 18.56 -10.98 -3.55
N PRO A 4 17.67 -11.78 -4.18
CA PRO A 4 17.91 -12.34 -5.49
C PRO A 4 17.94 -11.25 -6.57
N ASP A 5 18.79 -11.45 -7.57
CA ASP A 5 18.94 -10.51 -8.68
C ASP A 5 17.67 -10.42 -9.55
N THR A 6 17.40 -9.25 -10.13
CA THR A 6 16.34 -9.07 -11.15
C THR A 6 16.71 -9.72 -12.49
N ASP A 7 15.75 -9.82 -13.42
CA ASP A 7 16.00 -10.39 -14.75
C ASP A 7 17.06 -9.54 -15.48
N GLU A 8 16.98 -8.21 -15.39
CA GLU A 8 17.92 -7.25 -15.99
C GLU A 8 19.32 -7.43 -15.40
N MET A 9 19.43 -7.56 -14.08
CA MET A 9 20.72 -7.79 -13.41
C MET A 9 21.35 -9.13 -13.81
N ILE A 10 20.54 -10.18 -13.96
CA ILE A 10 21.01 -11.48 -14.45
C ILE A 10 21.50 -11.37 -15.90
N GLN A 11 20.71 -10.73 -16.75
CA GLN A 11 20.99 -10.56 -18.18
C GLN A 11 22.18 -9.63 -18.44
N ALA A 12 22.37 -8.59 -17.64
CA ALA A 12 23.49 -7.66 -17.75
C ALA A 12 24.84 -8.35 -17.58
N ARG A 13 24.88 -9.40 -16.74
CA ARG A 13 26.09 -10.21 -16.49
C ARG A 13 26.31 -11.29 -17.54
N TRP A 14 25.40 -11.47 -18.51
CA TRP A 14 25.53 -12.50 -19.52
C TRP A 14 26.63 -12.19 -20.55
N GLY A 15 27.54 -13.15 -20.68
CA GLY A 15 28.49 -13.19 -21.78
C GLY A 15 27.82 -13.56 -23.11
N PRO A 16 28.55 -13.48 -24.25
CA PRO A 16 28.02 -13.83 -25.57
C PRO A 16 27.41 -15.24 -25.63
N ARG A 17 27.99 -16.19 -24.87
CA ARG A 17 27.53 -17.58 -24.83
C ARG A 17 26.18 -17.75 -24.15
N GLU A 18 25.99 -17.11 -22.99
CA GLU A 18 24.71 -17.16 -22.26
C GLU A 18 23.59 -16.46 -23.04
N ARG A 19 23.88 -15.36 -23.74
CA ARG A 19 22.93 -14.72 -24.65
C ARG A 19 22.50 -15.64 -25.78
N LEU A 20 23.43 -16.44 -26.33
CA LEU A 20 23.13 -17.45 -27.34
C LEU A 20 22.27 -18.59 -26.78
N PHE A 21 22.51 -19.03 -25.54
CA PHE A 21 21.65 -20.00 -24.86
C PHE A 21 20.24 -19.47 -24.66
N HIS A 22 20.11 -18.23 -24.17
CA HIS A 22 18.82 -17.59 -23.97
C HIS A 22 18.03 -17.47 -25.28
N LYS A 23 18.67 -16.93 -26.33
CA LYS A 23 18.04 -16.79 -27.64
C LYS A 23 17.58 -18.15 -28.18
N TRP A 24 18.44 -19.17 -28.15
CA TRP A 24 18.07 -20.50 -28.60
C TRP A 24 16.91 -21.09 -27.79
N SER A 25 16.90 -20.88 -26.46
CA SER A 25 15.82 -21.36 -25.59
C SER A 25 14.48 -20.70 -25.92
N LEU A 26 14.47 -19.40 -26.25
CA LEU A 26 13.27 -18.69 -26.69
C LEU A 26 12.79 -19.20 -28.05
N ASP A 27 13.70 -19.31 -29.02
CA ASP A 27 13.40 -19.78 -30.38
C ASP A 27 12.89 -21.24 -30.41
N ASN A 28 13.19 -22.04 -29.38
CA ASN A 28 12.85 -23.47 -29.29
C ASN A 28 11.91 -23.78 -28.12
N SER A 29 11.25 -22.79 -27.52
CA SER A 29 10.41 -22.95 -26.33
C SER A 29 9.39 -24.09 -26.46
N LYS A 30 8.70 -24.18 -27.60
CA LYS A 30 7.76 -25.28 -27.90
C LYS A 30 8.45 -26.65 -27.89
N ALA A 31 9.56 -26.79 -28.61
CA ALA A 31 10.30 -28.06 -28.65
C ALA A 31 10.86 -28.45 -27.28
N ILE A 32 11.20 -27.48 -26.43
CA ILE A 32 11.59 -27.71 -25.05
C ILE A 32 10.38 -28.21 -24.24
N LEU A 33 9.22 -27.59 -24.35
CA LEU A 33 7.99 -28.04 -23.68
C LEU A 33 7.59 -29.46 -24.12
N ASP A 34 7.70 -29.78 -25.42
CA ASP A 34 7.42 -31.11 -25.95
C ASP A 34 8.33 -32.18 -25.33
N THR A 35 9.53 -31.83 -24.85
CA THR A 35 10.42 -32.77 -24.14
C THR A 35 9.99 -33.06 -22.70
N LEU A 36 9.05 -32.27 -22.16
CA LEU A 36 8.47 -32.43 -20.82
C LEU A 36 7.10 -33.12 -20.86
N ALA A 37 6.57 -33.41 -22.05
CA ALA A 37 5.30 -34.12 -22.20
C ALA A 37 5.37 -35.52 -21.59
N TRP A 38 4.23 -36.02 -21.10
CA TRP A 38 4.16 -37.33 -20.42
C TRP A 38 4.67 -38.49 -21.29
N GLU A 39 4.41 -38.42 -22.59
CA GLU A 39 4.85 -39.40 -23.60
C GLU A 39 6.29 -39.20 -24.09
N ALA A 40 6.99 -38.16 -23.64
CA ALA A 40 8.34 -37.88 -24.07
C ALA A 40 9.31 -38.94 -23.52
N LYS A 41 10.36 -39.25 -24.31
CA LYS A 41 11.46 -40.10 -23.81
C LYS A 41 12.15 -39.39 -22.64
N TRP A 42 12.55 -40.16 -21.62
CA TRP A 42 13.23 -39.63 -20.43
C TRP A 42 14.50 -38.80 -20.73
N ASN A 43 15.14 -39.00 -21.88
CA ASN A 43 16.33 -38.25 -22.33
C ASN A 43 16.04 -37.30 -23.51
N ALA A 44 14.78 -36.99 -23.81
CA ALA A 44 14.39 -36.18 -24.97
C ALA A 44 15.06 -34.80 -24.96
N PHE A 45 15.11 -34.14 -23.80
CA PHE A 45 15.77 -32.85 -23.65
C PHE A 45 17.28 -32.92 -23.88
N ASP A 46 17.94 -33.95 -23.35
CA ASP A 46 19.37 -34.20 -23.59
C ASP A 46 19.68 -34.41 -25.08
N LEU A 47 18.82 -35.14 -25.79
CA LEU A 47 18.97 -35.37 -27.23
C LEU A 47 18.79 -34.07 -28.03
N LEU A 48 17.81 -33.24 -27.65
CA LEU A 48 17.60 -31.92 -28.25
C LEU A 48 18.83 -31.02 -28.08
N LEU A 49 19.40 -30.98 -26.87
CA LEU A 49 20.63 -30.24 -26.58
C LEU A 49 21.83 -30.80 -27.33
N GLN A 50 21.99 -32.13 -27.41
CA GLN A 50 23.09 -32.77 -28.15
C GLN A 50 23.07 -32.41 -29.63
N ARG A 51 21.89 -32.30 -30.24
CA ARG A 51 21.75 -31.88 -31.64
C ARG A 51 22.24 -30.45 -31.87
N ARG A 52 21.98 -29.53 -30.94
CA ARG A 52 22.41 -28.12 -31.06
C ARG A 52 23.86 -27.91 -30.64
N TRP A 53 24.27 -28.60 -29.59
CA TRP A 53 25.58 -28.51 -28.94
C TRP A 53 26.18 -29.91 -28.73
N PRO A 54 26.87 -30.45 -29.76
CA PRO A 54 27.48 -31.78 -29.69
C PRO A 54 28.61 -31.89 -28.66
N SER A 55 29.26 -30.77 -28.34
CA SER A 55 30.28 -30.69 -27.28
C SER A 55 29.67 -30.92 -25.90
N LYS A 56 30.29 -31.80 -25.10
CA LYS A 56 29.88 -32.05 -23.71
C LYS A 56 30.05 -30.82 -22.83
N GLN A 57 31.07 -30.00 -23.09
CA GLN A 57 31.30 -28.78 -22.31
C GLN A 57 30.20 -27.75 -22.55
N ASP A 58 29.78 -27.58 -23.81
CA ASP A 58 28.73 -26.65 -24.19
C ASP A 58 27.40 -26.99 -23.51
N ARG A 59 27.08 -28.29 -23.42
CA ARG A 59 25.89 -28.75 -22.68
C ARG A 59 26.02 -28.49 -21.19
N LYS A 60 27.20 -28.69 -20.58
CA LYS A 60 27.44 -28.35 -19.17
C LYS A 60 27.23 -26.86 -18.92
N ASP A 61 27.76 -26.01 -19.79
CA ASP A 61 27.60 -24.56 -19.70
C ASP A 61 26.13 -24.15 -19.85
N TYR A 62 25.41 -24.76 -20.80
CA TYR A 62 23.96 -24.56 -20.95
C TYR A 62 23.20 -24.96 -19.68
N TYR A 63 23.52 -26.11 -19.08
CA TYR A 63 22.87 -26.54 -17.83
C TYR A 63 23.16 -25.63 -16.66
N ALA A 64 24.37 -25.08 -16.55
CA ALA A 64 24.72 -24.10 -15.53
C ALA A 64 23.91 -22.80 -15.71
N TRP A 65 23.85 -22.29 -16.94
CA TRP A 65 23.03 -21.13 -17.29
C TRP A 65 21.53 -21.39 -17.03
N SER A 66 21.00 -22.54 -17.48
CA SER A 66 19.59 -22.93 -17.33
C SER A 66 19.19 -23.04 -15.87
N ARG A 67 20.03 -23.64 -15.01
CA ARG A 67 19.78 -23.65 -13.55
C ARG A 67 19.73 -22.25 -12.95
N LYS A 68 20.60 -21.34 -13.39
CA LYS A 68 20.59 -19.94 -12.92
C LYS A 68 19.35 -19.18 -13.42
N TRP A 69 19.04 -19.29 -14.71
CA TRP A 69 17.93 -18.58 -15.34
C TRP A 69 16.59 -19.16 -14.91
N ASN A 70 16.34 -20.45 -15.12
CA ASN A 70 15.04 -21.07 -14.80
C ASN A 70 14.83 -21.21 -13.28
N GLY A 71 15.89 -21.38 -12.49
CA GLY A 71 15.81 -21.41 -11.03
C GLY A 71 15.65 -20.04 -10.36
N ARG A 72 15.65 -18.93 -11.12
CA ARG A 72 15.55 -17.57 -10.56
C ARG A 72 14.24 -17.32 -9.83
N HIS A 73 13.14 -17.86 -10.35
CA HIS A 73 11.80 -17.71 -9.77
C HIS A 73 11.72 -18.41 -8.41
N ILE A 74 12.17 -19.68 -8.34
CA ILE A 74 12.24 -20.42 -7.07
C ILE A 74 13.09 -19.66 -6.04
N ARG A 75 14.24 -19.10 -6.45
CA ARG A 75 15.09 -18.31 -5.53
C ARG A 75 14.40 -17.05 -5.01
N ARG A 76 13.61 -16.37 -5.85
CA ARG A 76 12.83 -15.19 -5.44
C ARG A 76 11.69 -15.57 -4.51
N MET A 77 10.92 -16.61 -4.85
CA MET A 77 9.86 -17.13 -3.98
C MET A 77 10.42 -17.71 -2.66
N SER A 78 11.66 -18.21 -2.65
CA SER A 78 12.32 -18.68 -1.43
C SER A 78 12.96 -17.56 -0.61
N TYR A 79 13.15 -16.38 -1.19
CA TYR A 79 13.67 -15.23 -0.46
C TYR A 79 12.55 -14.61 0.36
N ARG A 80 12.77 -14.60 1.67
CA ARG A 80 11.88 -13.96 2.62
C ARG A 80 12.30 -12.51 2.83
N MET A 81 11.54 -11.58 2.28
CA MET A 81 11.77 -10.15 2.50
C MET A 81 11.32 -9.79 3.93
N THR A 82 12.20 -9.15 4.68
CA THR A 82 11.89 -8.72 6.05
C THR A 82 10.94 -7.52 6.04
N PRO A 83 10.18 -7.29 7.13
CA PRO A 83 9.33 -6.11 7.23
C PRO A 83 10.07 -4.79 7.02
N ARG A 84 11.32 -4.71 7.49
CA ARG A 84 12.15 -3.51 7.32
C ARG A 84 12.53 -3.27 5.86
N GLU A 85 12.96 -4.31 5.15
CA GLU A 85 13.30 -4.20 3.72
C GLU A 85 12.09 -3.75 2.89
N PHE A 86 10.90 -4.28 3.21
CA PHE A 86 9.67 -3.85 2.56
C PHE A 86 9.36 -2.37 2.82
N LEU A 87 9.39 -1.93 4.08
CA LEU A 87 9.12 -0.53 4.45
C LEU A 87 10.15 0.44 3.84
N ASP A 88 11.44 0.07 3.83
CA ASP A 88 12.49 0.84 3.17
C ASP A 88 12.23 0.95 1.66
N LYS A 89 11.72 -0.11 1.03
CA LYS A 89 11.33 -0.09 -0.40
C LYS A 89 10.15 0.84 -0.67
N VAL A 90 9.13 0.85 0.20
CA VAL A 90 8.00 1.81 0.11
C VAL A 90 8.50 3.25 0.25
N LEU A 91 9.41 3.51 1.21
CA LEU A 91 9.98 4.84 1.43
C LEU A 91 10.80 5.37 0.25
N LEU A 92 11.50 4.48 -0.45
CA LEU A 92 12.30 4.82 -1.64
C LEU A 92 11.47 4.92 -2.93
N THR A 93 10.17 4.58 -2.88
CA THR A 93 9.32 4.58 -4.08
C THR A 93 8.93 6.01 -4.47
N ASN A 94 9.27 6.40 -5.70
CA ASN A 94 8.83 7.64 -6.30
C ASN A 94 7.44 7.46 -6.94
N PHE A 95 6.38 7.62 -6.14
CA PHE A 95 5.00 7.36 -6.57
C PHE A 95 4.51 8.21 -7.77
N PRO A 96 4.93 9.48 -7.96
CA PRO A 96 4.52 10.29 -9.13
C PRO A 96 5.33 10.07 -10.40
N GLU A 97 6.37 9.23 -10.40
CA GLU A 97 7.28 9.12 -11.55
C GLU A 97 6.53 8.74 -12.84
N ALA A 98 6.66 9.59 -13.87
CA ALA A 98 6.12 9.33 -15.19
C ALA A 98 6.76 8.07 -15.78
N GLY A 99 5.96 7.02 -15.97
CA GLY A 99 6.41 5.70 -16.45
C GLY A 99 6.45 4.60 -15.39
N GLY A 100 6.31 4.95 -14.10
CA GLY A 100 6.00 3.99 -13.03
C GLY A 100 7.07 2.93 -12.77
N SER A 101 8.32 3.07 -13.20
CA SER A 101 9.34 2.02 -13.02
C SER A 101 9.52 1.62 -11.55
N MET A 102 9.66 2.59 -10.64
CA MET A 102 9.86 2.30 -9.22
C MET A 102 8.60 1.76 -8.51
N ILE A 103 7.41 2.21 -8.91
CA ILE A 103 6.17 1.67 -8.35
C ILE A 103 5.88 0.26 -8.89
N HIS A 104 6.21 0.00 -10.16
CA HIS A 104 6.22 -1.34 -10.74
C HIS A 104 7.20 -2.25 -10.02
N ASP A 105 8.39 -1.76 -9.63
CA ASP A 105 9.34 -2.53 -8.84
C ASP A 105 8.77 -2.88 -7.45
N LEU A 106 8.04 -1.95 -6.80
CA LEU A 106 7.38 -2.22 -5.52
C LEU A 106 6.32 -3.32 -5.68
N TRP A 107 5.44 -3.22 -6.67
CA TRP A 107 4.41 -4.22 -6.93
C TRP A 107 4.97 -5.57 -7.35
N TRP A 108 5.97 -5.56 -8.23
CA TRP A 108 6.65 -6.79 -8.61
C TRP A 108 7.28 -7.47 -7.40
N SER A 109 7.77 -6.69 -6.43
CA SER A 109 8.26 -7.24 -5.16
C SER A 109 7.13 -7.84 -4.32
N MET A 110 5.94 -7.20 -4.34
CA MET A 110 4.75 -7.74 -3.69
C MET A 110 4.28 -9.06 -4.31
N ASP A 111 4.38 -9.20 -5.63
CA ASP A 111 3.90 -10.37 -6.38
C ASP A 111 4.91 -11.53 -6.41
N THR A 112 6.21 -11.24 -6.26
CA THR A 112 7.27 -12.22 -6.57
C THR A 112 8.00 -12.76 -5.35
N TYR A 113 8.14 -11.96 -4.30
CA TYR A 113 8.85 -12.39 -3.10
C TYR A 113 7.89 -13.02 -2.09
N ASN A 114 8.41 -13.94 -1.28
CA ASN A 114 7.70 -14.36 -0.08
C ASN A 114 7.86 -13.25 0.97
N LEU A 115 6.79 -12.53 1.25
CA LEU A 115 6.78 -11.39 2.14
C LEU A 115 6.26 -11.82 3.51
N TYR A 116 6.95 -11.41 4.57
CA TYR A 116 6.37 -11.51 5.89
C TYR A 116 5.20 -10.54 6.06
N SER A 117 4.18 -10.96 6.80
CA SER A 117 3.20 -10.03 7.37
C SER A 117 3.96 -8.94 8.14
N ILE A 118 3.59 -7.69 7.89
CA ILE A 118 4.24 -6.51 8.47
C ILE A 118 3.56 -6.20 9.80
N PRO A 119 4.26 -6.33 10.94
CA PRO A 119 3.66 -6.05 12.24
C PRO A 119 3.32 -4.57 12.37
N ILE A 120 2.14 -4.24 12.89
CA ILE A 120 1.76 -2.86 13.20
C ILE A 120 1.97 -2.60 14.70
N GLY A 121 1.48 -3.52 15.54
CA GLY A 121 1.49 -3.37 16.98
C GLY A 121 0.27 -4.01 17.62
N HIS A 122 -0.05 -3.60 18.84
CA HIS A 122 -1.31 -3.90 19.51
C HIS A 122 -2.10 -2.62 19.78
N ALA A 123 -3.42 -2.75 19.77
CA ALA A 123 -4.31 -1.61 20.01
C ALA A 123 -5.63 -2.07 20.62
N LYS A 124 -6.20 -1.19 21.45
CA LYS A 124 -7.56 -1.31 21.95
C LYS A 124 -8.52 -0.44 21.16
N PHE A 125 -9.55 -1.04 20.57
CA PHE A 125 -10.58 -0.34 19.81
C PHE A 125 -11.94 -1.04 19.96
N GLY A 126 -13.03 -0.28 20.04
CA GLY A 126 -14.38 -0.85 20.12
C GLY A 126 -14.59 -1.85 21.27
N GLY A 127 -13.88 -1.65 22.39
CA GLY A 127 -13.91 -2.53 23.57
C GLY A 127 -13.01 -3.77 23.50
N VAL A 128 -12.32 -4.01 22.38
CA VAL A 128 -11.45 -5.18 22.17
C VAL A 128 -10.00 -4.75 22.04
N GLU A 129 -9.10 -5.49 22.68
CA GLU A 129 -7.65 -5.34 22.53
C GLU A 129 -7.12 -6.54 21.75
N SER A 130 -6.29 -6.29 20.74
CA SER A 130 -5.71 -7.34 19.89
C SER A 130 -4.42 -6.86 19.21
N TYR A 131 -3.71 -7.80 18.58
CA TYR A 131 -2.58 -7.54 17.70
C TYR A 131 -3.03 -7.33 16.25
N TYR A 132 -2.27 -6.51 15.53
CA TYR A 132 -2.55 -6.16 14.15
C TYR A 132 -1.29 -6.25 13.30
N ALA A 133 -1.45 -6.80 12.10
CA ALA A 133 -0.44 -6.88 11.07
C ALA A 133 -1.11 -6.61 9.71
N PHE A 134 -0.31 -6.39 8.68
CA PHE A 134 -0.84 -6.39 7.32
C PHE A 134 0.02 -7.22 6.40
N GLU A 135 -0.60 -7.90 5.44
CA GLU A 135 0.11 -8.60 4.38
C GLU A 135 0.28 -7.68 3.19
N PRO A 136 1.52 -7.48 2.70
CA PRO A 136 1.72 -6.60 1.56
C PRO A 136 1.01 -7.10 0.32
N ALA A 137 0.21 -6.23 -0.28
CA ALA A 137 -0.53 -6.50 -1.49
C ALA A 137 -0.92 -5.19 -2.16
N HIS A 138 -1.11 -5.23 -3.48
CA HIS A 138 -1.57 -4.09 -4.28
C HIS A 138 -2.83 -4.48 -5.07
N ARG A 139 -3.46 -3.51 -5.74
CA ARG A 139 -4.68 -3.69 -6.56
C ARG A 139 -5.89 -4.25 -5.82
N LEU A 140 -5.92 -4.17 -4.48
CA LEU A 140 -7.06 -4.57 -3.64
C LEU A 140 -8.27 -3.62 -3.78
N LEU A 141 -8.03 -2.43 -4.33
CA LEU A 141 -9.02 -1.38 -4.51
C LEU A 141 -8.94 -0.82 -5.93
N LYS A 142 -10.10 -0.71 -6.58
CA LYS A 142 -10.28 -0.06 -7.88
C LYS A 142 -10.97 1.30 -7.68
N PRO A 143 -10.70 2.30 -8.53
CA PRO A 143 -11.43 3.56 -8.49
C PRO A 143 -12.90 3.35 -8.89
N ASP A 144 -13.80 4.14 -8.31
CA ASP A 144 -15.23 4.10 -8.65
C ASP A 144 -15.50 4.71 -10.03
N CYS A 145 -14.59 5.57 -10.48
CA CYS A 145 -14.62 6.23 -11.76
C CYS A 145 -13.36 5.86 -12.56
N ASN A 146 -13.53 5.55 -13.84
CA ASN A 146 -12.39 5.26 -14.73
C ASN A 146 -11.95 6.54 -15.43
N GLU A 147 -11.25 7.43 -14.71
CA GLU A 147 -10.67 8.61 -15.35
C GLU A 147 -9.53 8.22 -16.29
N SER A 148 -9.42 8.90 -17.43
CA SER A 148 -8.38 8.68 -18.44
C SER A 148 -7.81 10.00 -18.92
N GLY A 149 -6.49 10.07 -19.07
CA GLY A 149 -5.80 11.27 -19.54
C GLY A 149 -4.28 11.13 -19.38
N PRO A 150 -3.49 11.96 -20.07
CA PRO A 150 -2.03 11.90 -20.02
C PRO A 150 -1.45 12.28 -18.65
N SER A 151 -2.21 13.02 -17.85
CA SER A 151 -1.86 13.46 -16.50
C SER A 151 -2.31 12.50 -15.40
N ILE A 152 -3.09 11.46 -15.72
CA ILE A 152 -3.61 10.53 -14.72
C ILE A 152 -2.47 9.58 -14.30
N LEU A 153 -2.21 9.51 -13.00
CA LEU A 153 -1.20 8.60 -12.42
C LEU A 153 -1.61 7.15 -12.60
N VAL A 154 -0.67 6.22 -12.38
CA VAL A 154 -0.93 4.78 -12.45
C VAL A 154 -2.16 4.38 -11.61
N LYS A 155 -2.87 3.33 -12.05
CA LYS A 155 -4.23 2.96 -11.57
C LYS A 155 -4.34 2.75 -10.05
N ASP A 156 -3.22 2.47 -9.42
CA ASP A 156 -3.13 2.09 -8.01
C ASP A 156 -2.84 3.27 -7.08
N ILE A 157 -2.60 4.48 -7.63
CA ILE A 157 -2.62 5.72 -6.86
C ILE A 157 -4.01 6.30 -6.91
N LEU A 158 -4.63 6.36 -5.73
CA LEU A 158 -6.04 6.66 -5.56
C LEU A 158 -6.20 7.92 -4.71
N ALA A 159 -7.37 8.54 -4.82
CA ALA A 159 -7.72 9.72 -4.06
C ALA A 159 -9.16 9.64 -3.55
N ILE A 160 -9.39 10.13 -2.34
CA ILE A 160 -10.72 10.33 -1.76
C ILE A 160 -10.83 11.74 -1.18
N ASN A 161 -12.05 12.26 -1.15
CA ASN A 161 -12.36 13.53 -0.50
C ASN A 161 -12.68 13.29 0.97
N VAL A 162 -11.86 13.81 1.88
CA VAL A 162 -11.97 13.58 3.32
C VAL A 162 -11.91 14.92 4.06
N LYS A 163 -12.97 15.24 4.80
CA LYS A 163 -12.97 16.41 5.68
C LYS A 163 -12.18 16.11 6.94
N PHE A 164 -10.94 16.58 7.00
CA PHE A 164 -10.13 16.50 8.22
C PHE A 164 -10.62 17.53 9.24
N ASN A 165 -11.29 17.08 10.30
CA ASN A 165 -11.58 17.94 11.43
C ASN A 165 -10.27 18.28 12.14
N LYS A 166 -9.84 19.56 12.09
CA LYS A 166 -8.58 20.09 12.67
C LYS A 166 -8.30 19.66 14.13
N ALA A 167 -9.34 19.30 14.90
CA ALA A 167 -9.20 18.87 16.30
C ALA A 167 -8.81 17.38 16.49
N ARG A 168 -8.92 16.52 15.47
CA ARG A 168 -8.60 15.08 15.55
C ARG A 168 -7.25 14.69 14.95
N THR A 169 -6.52 15.64 14.37
CA THR A 169 -5.18 15.45 13.79
C THR A 169 -4.04 15.42 14.82
N LEU A 170 -4.35 15.34 16.11
CA LEU A 170 -3.34 15.19 17.15
C LEU A 170 -2.58 13.87 16.97
N SER A 171 -1.26 13.95 17.10
CA SER A 171 -0.29 12.88 16.92
C SER A 171 -0.70 11.58 17.61
N VAL A 172 -0.38 10.44 16.98
CA VAL A 172 -0.37 9.16 17.70
C VAL A 172 0.74 9.28 18.75
N SER A 173 0.37 9.60 19.99
CA SER A 173 1.31 9.63 21.11
C SER A 173 1.67 8.20 21.48
N THR A 174 2.96 7.87 21.39
CA THR A 174 3.54 6.67 22.00
C THR A 174 3.43 6.82 23.52
N GLY A 175 2.42 6.20 24.12
CA GLY A 175 2.13 6.33 25.55
C GLY A 175 3.17 5.62 26.42
N SER A 176 3.79 6.38 27.32
CA SER A 176 4.39 5.87 28.55
C SER A 176 3.29 5.78 29.62
N PRO A 177 3.32 4.84 30.59
CA PRO A 177 2.20 4.65 31.51
C PRO A 177 2.16 5.77 32.56
N GLU A 178 1.19 6.68 32.47
CA GLU A 178 0.92 7.64 33.54
C GLU A 178 -0.10 7.09 34.54
N THR A 179 0.42 6.88 35.75
CA THR A 179 -0.30 6.61 36.99
C THR A 179 -1.36 7.66 37.31
N SER A 180 -2.52 7.17 37.74
CA SER A 180 -3.67 7.91 38.26
C SER A 180 -3.32 8.92 39.37
N GLY A 181 -3.87 10.14 39.28
CA GLY A 181 -3.91 11.12 40.36
C GLY A 181 -5.11 12.07 40.23
N PHE A 182 -5.98 12.05 41.23
CA PHE A 182 -7.25 12.80 41.35
C PHE A 182 -7.09 14.34 41.41
N PRO A 183 -8.16 15.13 41.18
CA PRO A 183 -8.08 16.58 41.01
C PRO A 183 -8.10 17.34 42.34
N LEU A 184 -7.28 18.39 42.45
CA LEU A 184 -7.35 19.38 43.52
C LEU A 184 -7.66 20.76 42.92
N SER A 185 -8.64 21.43 43.53
CA SER A 185 -9.21 22.70 43.08
C SER A 185 -8.46 23.94 43.59
N ALA A 186 -8.41 24.96 42.72
CA ALA A 186 -8.38 26.42 42.98
C ALA A 186 -7.08 27.04 43.56
N PRO A 187 -6.73 28.34 43.32
CA PRO A 187 -7.66 29.48 43.24
C PRO A 187 -7.45 30.58 42.18
N LYS A 188 -8.49 31.41 42.08
CA LYS A 188 -8.63 32.69 41.36
C LYS A 188 -7.47 33.65 41.59
N ILE A 189 -6.99 34.28 40.51
CA ILE A 189 -6.33 35.59 40.57
C ILE A 189 -6.98 36.51 39.55
N THR A 190 -7.47 37.64 40.06
CA THR A 190 -8.02 38.80 39.34
C THR A 190 -6.91 39.64 38.73
N SER A 191 -7.02 40.03 37.47
CA SER A 191 -6.38 41.25 36.97
C SER A 191 -7.24 41.93 35.90
N ASN A 192 -7.71 43.13 36.25
CA ASN A 192 -8.34 44.07 35.33
C ASN A 192 -7.29 44.67 34.39
N LEU A 193 -7.46 44.60 33.07
CA LEU A 193 -7.11 45.71 32.17
C LEU A 193 -7.73 45.55 30.77
N ALA A 194 -8.53 46.55 30.41
CA ALA A 194 -8.85 47.09 29.09
C ALA A 194 -9.24 46.15 27.92
N LYS A 195 -10.53 46.21 27.55
CA LYS A 195 -11.05 45.93 26.20
C LYS A 195 -10.47 46.91 25.16
N PRO A 196 -10.32 46.46 23.91
CA PRO A 196 -10.74 47.28 22.77
C PRO A 196 -11.84 46.59 21.95
N GLU A 197 -12.60 47.44 21.26
CA GLU A 197 -13.92 47.22 20.69
C GLU A 197 -13.94 46.33 19.44
N LYS A 198 -15.08 45.62 19.28
CA LYS A 198 -15.49 45.00 18.02
C LYS A 198 -15.87 46.09 17.00
N PRO A 199 -15.35 46.07 15.76
CA PRO A 199 -15.96 46.79 14.66
C PRO A 199 -17.12 45.96 14.09
N THR A 200 -18.33 46.49 14.26
CA THR A 200 -19.57 46.02 13.64
C THR A 200 -19.54 46.41 12.15
N PHE A 201 -19.36 45.45 11.24
CA PHE A 201 -19.55 45.70 9.80
C PHE A 201 -21.03 45.52 9.45
N ARG A 202 -21.69 46.64 9.10
CA ARG A 202 -22.98 46.65 8.41
C ARG A 202 -22.79 46.22 6.95
N PRO A 203 -23.77 45.52 6.34
CA PRO A 203 -23.69 45.10 4.96
C PRO A 203 -23.89 46.29 4.02
N ARG A 204 -22.90 46.55 3.14
CA ARG A 204 -23.03 47.50 2.04
C ARG A 204 -23.36 46.71 0.78
N ALA A 205 -24.57 46.89 0.27
CA ALA A 205 -24.96 46.41 -1.05
C ALA A 205 -24.09 47.09 -2.12
N LEU A 206 -23.47 46.27 -2.96
CA LEU A 206 -22.87 46.69 -4.23
C LEU A 206 -23.36 45.73 -5.30
N THR A 207 -24.30 46.22 -6.09
CA THR A 207 -24.71 45.70 -7.40
C THR A 207 -23.51 45.76 -8.35
N GLY A 208 -23.09 44.59 -8.84
CA GLY A 208 -22.15 44.40 -9.94
C GLY A 208 -22.39 43.00 -10.54
N PRO A 209 -22.23 42.80 -11.86
CA PRO A 209 -22.60 41.55 -12.51
C PRO A 209 -21.75 40.41 -11.94
N GLU A 210 -22.39 39.27 -11.64
CA GLU A 210 -21.75 38.04 -11.19
C GLU A 210 -20.69 37.60 -12.21
N GLN A 211 -19.43 37.99 -11.95
CA GLN A 211 -18.28 37.33 -12.55
C GLN A 211 -18.26 35.92 -11.96
N ARG A 212 -18.65 34.94 -12.78
CA ARG A 212 -18.29 33.55 -12.53
C ARG A 212 -16.78 33.50 -12.32
N PRO A 213 -16.28 32.94 -11.20
CA PRO A 213 -14.85 32.78 -11.03
C PRO A 213 -14.32 31.91 -12.16
N ASP A 214 -13.22 32.36 -12.76
CA ASP A 214 -12.47 31.66 -13.79
C ASP A 214 -12.07 30.26 -13.23
N PRO A 215 -12.33 29.14 -13.94
CA PRO A 215 -11.93 27.81 -13.49
C PRO A 215 -10.44 27.71 -13.10
N VAL A 216 -9.61 28.58 -13.66
CA VAL A 216 -8.17 28.66 -13.37
C VAL A 216 -7.87 29.35 -12.03
N GLU A 217 -8.73 30.24 -11.53
CA GLU A 217 -8.58 30.85 -10.20
C GLU A 217 -9.03 29.92 -9.06
N LEU A 218 -9.97 29.00 -9.32
CA LEU A 218 -10.33 27.92 -8.40
C LEU A 218 -9.15 26.95 -8.14
N ALA A 219 -8.20 26.87 -9.07
CA ALA A 219 -6.96 26.09 -8.93
C ALA A 219 -5.82 26.85 -8.22
N ARG A 220 -6.00 28.15 -7.91
CA ARG A 220 -4.95 29.01 -7.34
C ARG A 220 -5.09 29.31 -5.85
N SER A 221 -6.22 28.96 -5.23
CA SER A 221 -6.35 29.02 -3.77
C SER A 221 -6.00 27.66 -3.18
N GLU A 222 -4.96 27.60 -2.35
CA GLU A 222 -4.71 26.58 -1.30
C GLU A 222 -5.10 25.14 -1.68
N ILE A 223 -4.11 24.26 -1.89
CA ILE A 223 -4.26 22.78 -1.90
C ILE A 223 -5.44 22.41 -0.98
N ASP A 224 -6.56 21.94 -1.55
CA ASP A 224 -7.75 21.67 -0.75
C ASP A 224 -7.31 20.72 0.38
N PRO A 225 -7.40 21.16 1.66
CA PRO A 225 -6.98 20.36 2.79
C PRO A 225 -7.78 19.06 2.92
N ASN A 226 -8.83 18.89 2.10
CA ASN A 226 -9.69 17.73 2.06
C ASN A 226 -9.30 16.67 1.02
N HIS A 227 -8.22 16.83 0.27
CA HIS A 227 -7.74 15.77 -0.64
C HIS A 227 -6.83 14.76 0.09
N PHE A 228 -7.23 13.49 0.07
CA PHE A 228 -6.45 12.39 0.59
C PHE A 228 -6.03 11.48 -0.57
N VAL A 229 -4.79 11.69 -1.04
CA VAL A 229 -4.14 10.85 -2.05
C VAL A 229 -3.34 9.76 -1.34
N PHE A 230 -3.42 8.52 -1.83
CA PHE A 230 -2.81 7.38 -1.15
C PHE A 230 -2.35 6.29 -2.13
N ALA A 231 -1.41 5.49 -1.65
CA ALA A 231 -1.00 4.23 -2.24
C ALA A 231 -1.39 3.05 -1.33
N GLN A 232 -1.75 1.92 -1.93
CA GLN A 232 -2.11 0.70 -1.23
C GLN A 232 -0.84 -0.01 -0.75
N LEU A 233 -0.81 -0.41 0.52
CA LEU A 233 0.30 -1.19 1.09
C LEU A 233 -0.05 -2.66 1.27
N GLY A 234 -1.32 -2.97 1.58
CA GLY A 234 -1.73 -4.34 1.82
C GLY A 234 -3.07 -4.49 2.54
N LEU A 235 -3.35 -5.71 2.93
CA LEU A 235 -4.58 -6.12 3.62
C LEU A 235 -4.32 -6.23 5.12
N LEU A 236 -5.19 -5.64 5.94
CA LEU A 236 -5.09 -5.67 7.40
C LEU A 236 -5.59 -7.03 7.92
N TYR A 237 -4.88 -7.53 8.92
CA TYR A 237 -5.25 -8.71 9.69
C TYR A 237 -5.29 -8.37 11.18
N VAL A 238 -6.18 -9.07 11.87
CA VAL A 238 -6.33 -9.01 13.32
C VAL A 238 -6.02 -10.37 13.92
N TYR A 239 -5.35 -10.40 15.05
CA TYR A 239 -5.13 -11.63 15.78
C TYR A 239 -6.46 -12.13 16.37
N GLY A 240 -6.82 -13.37 16.07
CA GLY A 240 -8.12 -13.95 16.38
C GLY A 240 -8.18 -14.69 17.72
N GLU A 241 -7.04 -15.01 18.32
CA GLU A 241 -7.01 -15.67 19.61
C GLU A 241 -7.10 -14.68 20.79
N ASP A 242 -7.06 -15.22 22.00
CA ASP A 242 -7.14 -14.42 23.21
C ASP A 242 -5.88 -13.56 23.40
N TYR A 243 -6.07 -12.23 23.28
CA TYR A 243 -4.99 -11.26 23.50
C TYR A 243 -4.33 -11.41 24.86
N ASP A 244 -5.07 -11.67 25.94
CA ASP A 244 -4.49 -11.73 27.28
C ASP A 244 -3.54 -12.93 27.44
N HIS A 245 -3.78 -14.03 26.72
CA HIS A 245 -2.87 -15.17 26.65
C HIS A 245 -1.67 -14.92 25.74
N ALA A 246 -1.88 -14.23 24.62
CA ALA A 246 -0.82 -13.90 23.67
C ALA A 246 0.07 -12.73 24.13
N LYS A 247 -0.38 -11.95 25.11
CA LYS A 247 0.31 -10.74 25.57
C LYS A 247 1.72 -11.05 26.07
N GLY A 248 2.70 -10.41 25.46
CA GLY A 248 4.11 -10.57 25.81
C GLY A 248 4.79 -11.77 25.15
N CYS A 249 4.06 -12.52 24.31
CA CYS A 249 4.67 -13.54 23.47
C CYS A 249 5.57 -12.89 22.40
N GLY A 250 6.61 -13.64 21.98
CA GLY A 250 7.47 -13.25 20.88
C GLY A 250 6.76 -13.34 19.53
N ILE A 251 7.36 -12.71 18.51
CA ILE A 251 6.81 -12.71 17.14
C ILE A 251 6.58 -14.12 16.61
N ASP A 252 7.48 -15.06 16.91
CA ASP A 252 7.38 -16.43 16.41
C ASP A 252 6.10 -17.13 16.88
N VAL A 253 5.70 -16.90 18.13
CA VAL A 253 4.47 -17.46 18.71
C VAL A 253 3.23 -16.78 18.12
N LEU A 254 3.28 -15.44 17.98
CA LEU A 254 2.15 -14.70 17.39
C LEU A 254 1.89 -15.08 15.93
N MET A 255 2.94 -15.41 15.17
CA MET A 255 2.81 -15.81 13.77
C MET A 255 2.28 -17.24 13.59
N GLU A 256 2.34 -18.09 14.62
CA GLU A 256 1.76 -19.44 14.60
C GLU A 256 0.27 -19.46 15.00
N GLY A 257 -0.21 -18.40 15.65
CA GLY A 257 -1.61 -18.29 16.08
C GLY A 257 -2.57 -17.97 14.94
N VAL A 258 -3.87 -18.01 15.25
CA VAL A 258 -4.92 -17.72 14.27
C VAL A 258 -5.02 -16.22 13.99
N TRP A 259 -4.91 -15.85 12.71
CA TRP A 259 -5.16 -14.49 12.20
C TRP A 259 -6.43 -14.46 11.36
N TRP A 260 -7.16 -13.35 11.44
CA TRP A 260 -8.38 -13.15 10.66
C TRP A 260 -8.26 -11.96 9.74
N ARG A 261 -8.80 -12.14 8.54
CA ARG A 261 -9.02 -11.06 7.57
C ARG A 261 -10.21 -10.21 7.99
N ASN A 262 -10.11 -8.88 7.78
CA ASN A 262 -11.16 -7.93 8.15
C ASN A 262 -11.55 -6.95 7.03
N GLU A 263 -11.21 -7.26 5.77
CA GLU A 263 -11.51 -6.44 4.56
C GLU A 263 -11.03 -4.98 4.62
N LEU A 264 -10.15 -4.65 5.57
CA LEU A 264 -9.61 -3.31 5.72
C LEU A 264 -8.24 -3.24 5.03
N LEU A 265 -8.02 -2.15 4.31
CA LEU A 265 -6.80 -1.91 3.55
C LEU A 265 -5.86 -1.03 4.34
N VAL A 266 -4.58 -1.39 4.40
CA VAL A 266 -3.54 -0.50 4.89
C VAL A 266 -3.04 0.35 3.72
N VAL A 267 -3.06 1.67 3.90
CA VAL A 267 -2.69 2.64 2.87
C VAL A 267 -1.72 3.68 3.44
N VAL A 268 -0.80 4.17 2.61
CA VAL A 268 0.07 5.29 2.94
C VAL A 268 -0.45 6.56 2.26
N ARG A 269 -0.61 7.62 3.04
CA ARG A 269 -0.94 8.94 2.49
C ARG A 269 0.28 9.48 1.76
N LEU A 270 0.06 10.02 0.57
CA LEU A 270 1.06 10.73 -0.20
C LEU A 270 0.93 12.24 0.02
N ASP A 271 2.06 12.94 0.14
CA ASP A 271 2.08 14.40 0.10
C ASP A 271 1.85 14.92 -1.33
N ASN A 272 1.81 16.25 -1.51
CA ASN A 272 1.60 16.85 -2.84
C ASN A 272 2.73 16.54 -3.83
N LYS A 273 3.90 16.10 -3.36
CA LYS A 273 5.04 15.67 -4.17
C LYS A 273 5.11 14.15 -4.30
N GLY A 274 4.09 13.43 -3.80
CA GLY A 274 4.02 11.97 -3.82
C GLY A 274 4.95 11.25 -2.85
N ASN A 275 5.53 11.94 -1.87
CA ASN A 275 6.31 11.26 -0.85
C ASN A 275 5.38 10.54 0.14
N PRO A 276 5.73 9.33 0.58
CA PRO A 276 4.95 8.60 1.58
C PRO A 276 5.03 9.29 2.96
N GLY A 277 3.88 9.39 3.63
CA GLY A 277 3.73 10.00 4.94
C GLY A 277 3.06 9.09 5.97
N ALA A 278 1.99 9.60 6.58
CA ALA A 278 1.23 8.88 7.59
C ALA A 278 0.51 7.64 7.02
N VAL A 279 0.31 6.65 7.88
CA VAL A 279 -0.33 5.37 7.51
C VAL A 279 -1.73 5.30 8.08
N TYR A 280 -2.64 4.80 7.25
CA TYR A 280 -4.07 4.75 7.51
C TYR A 280 -4.60 3.36 7.22
N VAL A 281 -5.78 3.09 7.78
CA VAL A 281 -6.61 1.94 7.46
C VAL A 281 -7.89 2.45 6.81
N LEU A 282 -8.23 1.88 5.66
CA LEU A 282 -9.35 2.25 4.81
C LEU A 282 -10.25 1.02 4.60
N TYR A 283 -11.53 1.16 4.88
CA TYR A 283 -12.58 0.24 4.42
C TYR A 283 -13.28 0.86 3.22
N HIS A 284 -13.54 0.06 2.19
CA HIS A 284 -14.40 0.48 1.08
C HIS A 284 -15.21 -0.69 0.55
N PRO A 285 -16.51 -0.55 0.24
CA PRO A 285 -17.33 -1.66 -0.27
C PRO A 285 -16.83 -2.27 -1.58
N ASN A 286 -16.09 -1.49 -2.38
CA ASN A 286 -15.48 -1.96 -3.63
C ASN A 286 -14.05 -2.50 -3.43
N SER A 287 -13.59 -2.70 -2.19
CA SER A 287 -12.40 -3.51 -1.97
C SER A 287 -12.72 -4.94 -2.35
N PHE A 288 -11.83 -5.57 -3.08
CA PHE A 288 -11.93 -6.98 -3.41
C PHE A 288 -10.55 -7.59 -3.21
N VAL A 289 -10.54 -8.80 -2.68
CA VAL A 289 -9.35 -9.64 -2.69
C VAL A 289 -9.52 -10.56 -3.89
N GLU A 290 -8.79 -10.29 -4.98
CA GLU A 290 -8.68 -11.25 -6.08
C GLU A 290 -7.84 -12.43 -5.53
N VAL A 291 -8.54 -13.48 -5.08
CA VAL A 291 -7.89 -14.77 -4.79
C VAL A 291 -7.66 -15.41 -6.15
N GLU A 292 -6.44 -15.27 -6.68
CA GLU A 292 -6.05 -16.13 -7.79
C GLU A 292 -5.96 -17.56 -7.24
N ASP A 293 -6.88 -18.43 -7.64
CA ASP A 293 -6.90 -19.87 -7.35
C ASP A 293 -5.64 -20.52 -7.95
N TYR A 294 -4.49 -20.31 -7.33
CA TYR A 294 -3.32 -21.14 -7.57
C TYR A 294 -3.49 -22.38 -6.71
N GLU A 295 -3.49 -23.57 -7.34
CA GLU A 295 -3.59 -24.88 -6.68
C GLU A 295 -2.50 -25.11 -5.60
N ASP A 296 -1.51 -24.20 -5.47
CA ASP A 296 -0.42 -24.19 -4.49
C ASP A 296 -0.33 -22.88 -3.66
N GLY A 297 -1.34 -21.99 -3.72
CA GLY A 297 -1.34 -20.71 -2.98
C GLY A 297 -1.59 -20.90 -1.48
N GLU A 298 -0.90 -20.13 -0.63
CA GLU A 298 -1.28 -20.03 0.79
C GLU A 298 -2.76 -19.60 0.87
N GLU A 299 -3.58 -20.44 1.50
CA GLU A 299 -5.00 -20.17 1.73
C GLU A 299 -5.09 -18.89 2.55
N LEU A 300 -5.72 -17.84 2.00
CA LEU A 300 -5.92 -16.59 2.72
C LEU A 300 -6.52 -16.89 4.09
N ALA A 301 -6.05 -16.18 5.12
CA ALA A 301 -6.60 -16.38 6.46
C ALA A 301 -8.11 -16.17 6.42
N SER A 302 -8.84 -17.07 7.08
CA SER A 302 -10.30 -17.06 7.03
C SER A 302 -10.85 -15.72 7.53
N GLU A 303 -11.92 -15.26 6.90
CA GLU A 303 -12.75 -14.22 7.51
C GLU A 303 -13.26 -14.75 8.85
N ALA A 304 -13.22 -13.90 9.87
CA ALA A 304 -13.76 -14.27 11.15
C ALA A 304 -15.28 -14.50 11.07
N GLU A 305 -15.79 -15.53 11.73
CA GLU A 305 -17.24 -15.76 11.83
C GLU A 305 -17.92 -14.53 12.45
N ASP A 306 -19.08 -14.14 11.90
CA ASP A 306 -19.84 -12.94 12.27
C ASP A 306 -19.09 -11.60 12.08
N HIS A 307 -18.06 -11.55 11.22
CA HIS A 307 -17.38 -10.29 10.92
C HIS A 307 -18.32 -9.28 10.25
N VAL A 308 -18.37 -8.06 10.80
CA VAL A 308 -19.15 -6.96 10.25
C VAL A 308 -18.23 -6.03 9.45
N PRO A 309 -18.54 -5.71 8.18
CA PRO A 309 -17.69 -4.85 7.37
C PRO A 309 -17.37 -3.49 8.03
N GLY A 310 -16.12 -3.06 7.92
CA GLY A 310 -15.61 -1.83 8.55
C GLY A 310 -15.34 -1.92 10.06
N ARG A 311 -15.53 -3.09 10.69
CA ARG A 311 -15.04 -3.38 12.05
C ARG A 311 -13.68 -4.06 11.98
N LEU A 312 -12.90 -3.92 13.05
CA LEU A 312 -11.56 -4.49 13.13
C LEU A 312 -11.54 -5.96 13.59
N HIS A 313 -12.56 -6.37 14.33
CA HIS A 313 -12.68 -7.66 15.00
C HIS A 313 -14.17 -7.96 15.22
N PRO A 314 -14.64 -9.23 15.17
CA PRO A 314 -16.07 -9.57 15.34
C PRO A 314 -16.69 -9.00 16.62
N ARG A 315 -15.96 -9.11 17.72
CA ARG A 315 -16.33 -8.58 19.04
C ARG A 315 -16.29 -7.05 19.16
N CYS A 316 -15.77 -6.31 18.19
CA CYS A 316 -15.77 -4.85 18.25
C CYS A 316 -17.19 -4.31 18.13
N ASN A 317 -17.54 -3.34 18.97
CA ASN A 317 -18.83 -2.64 18.92
C ASN A 317 -18.80 -1.37 18.04
N GLU A 318 -17.63 -0.99 17.54
CA GLU A 318 -17.41 0.19 16.72
C GLU A 318 -16.69 -0.18 15.41
N GLY A 319 -16.87 0.67 14.39
CA GLY A 319 -16.21 0.56 13.10
C GLY A 319 -15.94 1.94 12.50
N PHE A 320 -15.16 1.96 11.42
CA PHE A 320 -14.81 3.17 10.68
C PHE A 320 -14.59 2.86 9.19
N THR A 321 -14.62 3.91 8.38
CA THR A 321 -14.23 3.83 6.97
C THR A 321 -12.78 4.26 6.80
N LEU A 322 -12.31 5.25 7.57
CA LEU A 322 -10.91 5.69 7.52
C LEU A 322 -10.41 5.99 8.93
N ALA A 323 -9.26 5.44 9.29
CA ALA A 323 -8.57 5.74 10.54
C ALA A 323 -7.07 5.90 10.32
N LYS A 324 -6.44 6.85 11.01
CA LYS A 324 -4.98 6.95 11.07
C LYS A 324 -4.44 5.95 12.09
N ILE A 325 -3.36 5.26 11.76
CA ILE A 325 -2.69 4.30 12.67
C ILE A 325 -1.25 4.68 13.00
N ALA A 326 -0.57 5.44 12.13
CA ALA A 326 0.81 5.87 12.34
C ALA A 326 1.10 7.25 11.75
N ASN A 327 2.12 7.95 12.26
CA ASN A 327 2.56 9.22 11.70
C ASN A 327 3.52 9.03 10.53
N SER A 328 4.22 7.90 10.47
CA SER A 328 5.18 7.54 9.43
C SER A 328 5.28 6.01 9.29
N LEU A 329 5.80 5.53 8.15
CA LEU A 329 6.15 4.11 7.96
C LEU A 329 7.18 3.61 8.98
N HIS A 330 8.06 4.49 9.48
CA HIS A 330 9.04 4.14 10.53
C HIS A 330 8.40 3.74 11.87
N ASP A 331 7.12 4.06 12.06
CA ASP A 331 6.40 3.68 13.27
C ASP A 331 5.94 2.21 13.28
N LEU A 332 6.07 1.50 12.16
CA LEU A 332 5.60 0.13 11.96
C LEU A 332 6.74 -0.89 12.13
N GLY A 333 6.41 -2.18 11.99
CA GLY A 333 7.35 -3.30 11.98
C GLY A 333 7.54 -4.00 13.33
N ARG A 334 6.71 -3.69 14.33
CA ARG A 334 6.86 -4.22 15.69
C ARG A 334 5.53 -4.53 16.38
N PHE A 335 5.41 -5.71 17.00
CA PHE A 335 4.21 -6.09 17.77
C PHE A 335 4.19 -5.56 19.21
N ASP A 336 5.33 -5.21 19.79
CA ASP A 336 5.39 -4.73 21.19
C ASP A 336 4.92 -3.28 21.36
N LYS A 337 4.72 -2.56 20.24
CA LYS A 337 4.28 -1.18 20.23
C LYS A 337 2.77 -1.09 20.39
N GLU A 338 2.33 -0.34 21.41
CA GLU A 338 0.95 0.11 21.50
C GLU A 338 0.72 1.22 20.47
N PHE A 339 -0.35 1.11 19.69
CA PHE A 339 -0.83 2.17 18.81
C PHE A 339 -2.32 2.44 19.01
N ARG A 340 -2.83 3.46 18.33
CA ARG A 340 -4.25 3.83 18.39
C ARG A 340 -4.80 3.98 16.98
N PHE A 341 -5.98 3.42 16.76
CA PHE A 341 -6.82 3.82 15.66
C PHE A 341 -7.40 5.19 15.97
N LEU A 342 -7.21 6.15 15.07
CA LEU A 342 -7.81 7.48 15.14
C LEU A 342 -8.85 7.64 14.03
N PRO A 343 -10.12 7.28 14.26
CA PRO A 343 -11.17 7.35 13.24
C PRO A 343 -11.43 8.77 12.75
N ILE A 344 -11.42 8.92 11.43
CA ILE A 344 -11.66 10.19 10.74
C ILE A 344 -13.10 10.25 10.24
N THR A 345 -13.58 9.18 9.60
CA THR A 345 -14.95 9.11 9.08
C THR A 345 -15.51 7.68 9.15
N LYS A 346 -16.84 7.60 9.21
CA LYS A 346 -17.64 6.36 9.06
C LYS A 346 -18.43 6.33 7.73
N ALA A 347 -18.35 7.41 6.95
CA ALA A 347 -18.96 7.50 5.64
C ALA A 347 -17.96 7.04 4.58
N THR A 348 -18.45 6.20 3.65
CA THR A 348 -17.75 5.83 2.42
C THR A 348 -17.61 7.03 1.51
N ASN A 349 -16.41 7.23 0.96
CA ASN A 349 -16.12 8.31 0.01
C ASN A 349 -15.91 7.70 -1.37
N VAL A 350 -16.29 8.45 -2.41
CA VAL A 350 -16.00 8.09 -3.80
C VAL A 350 -14.49 8.06 -4.00
N ILE A 351 -14.01 6.99 -4.63
CA ILE A 351 -12.61 6.79 -4.97
C ILE A 351 -12.36 7.24 -6.40
N HIS A 352 -11.42 8.17 -6.53
CA HIS A 352 -10.93 8.68 -7.80
C HIS A 352 -9.54 8.14 -8.09
N ARG A 353 -9.12 8.13 -9.36
CA ARG A 353 -7.69 8.07 -9.67
C ARG A 353 -7.00 9.36 -9.23
N ALA A 354 -5.71 9.29 -8.97
CA ALA A 354 -4.90 10.48 -8.78
C ALA A 354 -4.39 11.05 -10.12
N GLN A 355 -4.20 12.36 -10.16
CA GLN A 355 -3.75 13.12 -11.30
C GLN A 355 -2.58 14.04 -10.91
N LEU A 356 -1.66 14.22 -11.85
CA LEU A 356 -0.59 15.22 -11.81
C LEU A 356 -1.13 16.58 -12.29
N PHE A 357 -0.84 17.64 -11.54
CA PHE A 357 -1.15 19.02 -11.87
C PHE A 357 0.14 19.79 -12.07
N GLU A 358 0.27 20.45 -13.21
CA GLU A 358 1.38 21.37 -13.48
C GLU A 358 1.00 22.78 -13.02
N HIS A 359 1.75 23.32 -12.07
CA HIS A 359 1.66 24.73 -11.69
C HIS A 359 2.87 25.47 -12.26
N ASN A 360 2.61 26.49 -13.11
CA ASN A 360 3.57 27.44 -13.67
C ASN A 360 5.03 26.92 -13.78
N GLU A 361 5.34 26.25 -14.90
CA GLU A 361 6.67 25.81 -15.38
C GLU A 361 7.63 25.06 -14.42
N GLN A 362 7.37 24.89 -13.11
CA GLN A 362 8.35 24.30 -12.18
C GLN A 362 7.79 23.45 -11.02
N GLU A 363 6.49 23.42 -10.73
CA GLU A 363 5.97 22.64 -9.60
C GLU A 363 4.85 21.66 -10.03
N LEU A 364 5.16 20.37 -9.95
CA LEU A 364 4.22 19.28 -10.15
C LEU A 364 3.59 18.90 -8.81
N THR A 365 2.26 18.87 -8.75
CA THR A 365 1.53 18.39 -7.57
C THR A 365 0.61 17.23 -7.91
N ILE A 366 0.21 16.44 -6.91
CA ILE A 366 -0.77 15.36 -7.07
C ILE A 366 -2.09 15.66 -6.35
N GLY A 367 -3.20 15.25 -6.95
CA GLY A 367 -4.55 15.40 -6.41
C GLY A 367 -5.56 14.45 -7.06
N PRO A 368 -6.84 14.48 -6.68
CA PRO A 368 -7.87 13.66 -7.33
C PRO A 368 -8.09 14.07 -8.79
N ALA A 369 -8.29 13.08 -9.65
CA ALA A 369 -8.79 13.27 -11.00
C ALA A 369 -10.28 13.65 -10.91
N LEU A 370 -10.57 14.93 -10.78
CA LEU A 370 -11.94 15.42 -10.86
C LEU A 370 -12.37 15.33 -12.34
N ALA A 371 -13.51 14.68 -12.60
CA ALA A 371 -14.10 14.68 -13.93
C ALA A 371 -14.26 16.13 -14.39
N LEU A 372 -13.58 16.51 -15.49
CA LEU A 372 -13.84 17.79 -16.13
C LEU A 372 -15.34 17.84 -16.44
N PRO A 373 -16.06 18.92 -16.05
CA PRO A 373 -17.43 19.07 -16.49
C PRO A 373 -17.42 18.99 -18.01
N VAL A 374 -18.20 18.07 -18.56
CA VAL A 374 -18.44 17.98 -20.01
C VAL A 374 -18.78 19.40 -20.46
N GLU A 375 -17.87 20.05 -21.18
CA GLU A 375 -18.19 21.29 -21.85
C GLU A 375 -19.39 20.98 -22.74
N ALA A 376 -20.54 21.50 -22.33
CA ALA A 376 -21.72 21.49 -23.15
C ALA A 376 -21.39 22.33 -24.37
N ASN A 377 -20.92 21.68 -25.44
CA ASN A 377 -20.87 22.25 -26.77
C ASN A 377 -22.28 22.78 -27.08
N LYS A 378 -22.43 24.10 -26.99
CA LYS A 378 -23.55 24.86 -27.50
C LYS A 378 -23.03 25.93 -28.43
#